data_AF-A0AAV3Q0Q3-F1
#
_entry.id   AF-A0AAV3Q0Q3-F1
#
_cell.length_a   1.000
_cell.length_b   1.000
_cell.length_c   1.000
_cell.angle_alpha   90.00
_cell.angle_beta   90.00
_cell.angle_gamma   90.00
#
_symmetry.space_group_name_H-M   'P 1'
#
loop_
_entity.id
_entity.type
_entity.pdbx_description
1 polymer ?
#
loop_
_entity_poly.entity_id
_entity_poly.type
_entity_poly.pdbx_seq_one_letter_code
_entity_poly.pdbx_strand_id
1 'polypeptide(L)'
;MRKKQGQIVFEQLINVLVEHNYSYWFRIDEENKSLQDIIFFHPWSVKCLNSFPQVLVMDTTYNTNSYEDKETFMWALECLKMVMKRLPNVIVTDRDLALVYAVEHVFSTSAHFLCQRHIQMDIETYVTKMMSNNIMGKSVVKRWKTLIASRTEEDFWSGWEGLQEH
;
A
#
# COMPACT_ATOMS: atom_id res chain seq x y z
N MET A 1 16.65 -17.37 -35.67
CA MET A 1 15.30 -17.53 -35.05
C MET A 1 14.82 -16.14 -34.64
N ARG A 2 13.58 -15.73 -34.99
CA ARG A 2 13.01 -14.43 -34.57
C ARG A 2 12.54 -14.54 -33.12
N LYS A 3 13.07 -13.71 -32.22
CA LYS A 3 12.53 -13.57 -30.85
C LYS A 3 11.11 -13.01 -30.92
N LYS A 4 10.20 -13.49 -30.05
CA LYS A 4 8.84 -12.94 -29.94
C LYS A 4 8.93 -11.52 -29.35
N GLN A 5 8.04 -10.61 -29.78
CA GLN A 5 8.05 -9.19 -29.36
C GLN A 5 8.08 -9.01 -27.83
N GLY A 6 7.31 -9.81 -27.07
CA GLY A 6 7.28 -9.72 -25.60
C GLY A 6 8.60 -10.11 -24.92
N GLN A 7 9.35 -11.05 -25.50
CA GLN A 7 10.66 -11.46 -24.95
C GLN A 7 11.69 -10.33 -25.07
N ILE A 8 11.60 -9.52 -26.14
CA ILE A 8 12.48 -8.37 -26.36
C ILE A 8 12.19 -7.28 -25.33
N VAL A 9 10.91 -6.99 -25.06
CA VAL A 9 10.51 -5.97 -24.08
C VAL A 9 10.96 -6.35 -22.67
N PHE A 10 10.79 -7.61 -22.27
CA PHE A 10 11.25 -8.09 -20.97
C PHE A 10 12.78 -8.00 -20.82
N GLU A 11 13.54 -8.46 -21.81
CA GLU A 11 15.01 -8.34 -21.81
C GLU A 11 15.47 -6.88 -21.72
N GLN A 12 14.79 -5.96 -22.43
CA GLN A 12 15.07 -4.52 -22.33
C GLN A 12 14.78 -3.97 -20.94
N LEU A 13 13.67 -4.35 -20.32
CA LEU A 13 13.35 -3.96 -18.95
C LEU A 13 14.43 -4.44 -17.98
N ILE A 14 14.82 -5.73 -18.04
CA ILE A 14 15.88 -6.27 -17.19
C ILE A 14 17.20 -5.50 -17.37
N ASN A 15 17.56 -5.16 -18.61
CA ASN A 15 18.77 -4.37 -18.87
C ASN A 15 18.71 -3.01 -18.17
N VAL A 16 17.57 -2.31 -18.23
CA VAL A 16 17.37 -1.02 -17.54
C VAL A 16 17.47 -1.19 -16.02
N LEU A 17 16.86 -2.24 -15.46
CA LEU A 17 16.92 -2.52 -14.02
C LEU A 17 18.36 -2.79 -13.57
N VAL A 18 19.13 -3.56 -14.34
CA VAL A 18 20.54 -3.84 -14.06
C VAL A 18 21.40 -2.59 -14.20
N GLU A 19 21.25 -1.84 -15.30
CA GLU A 19 22.01 -0.62 -15.59
C GLU A 19 21.85 0.43 -14.49
N HIS A 20 20.63 0.57 -13.95
CA HIS A 20 20.32 1.51 -12.89
C HIS A 20 20.35 0.90 -11.48
N ASN A 21 20.87 -0.32 -11.32
CA ASN A 21 21.08 -0.99 -10.03
C ASN A 21 19.80 -1.14 -9.18
N TYR A 22 18.69 -1.48 -9.82
CA TYR A 22 17.45 -1.86 -9.14
C TYR A 22 17.60 -3.25 -8.55
N SER A 23 17.00 -3.46 -7.37
CA SER A 23 16.75 -4.81 -6.86
C SER A 23 15.49 -5.35 -7.53
N TYR A 24 15.51 -6.55 -8.07
CA TYR A 24 14.35 -7.09 -8.77
C TYR A 24 14.24 -8.61 -8.63
N TRP A 25 13.01 -9.10 -8.71
CA TRP A 25 12.66 -10.52 -8.76
C TRP A 25 11.54 -10.72 -9.77
N PHE A 26 11.45 -11.91 -10.34
CA PHE A 26 10.37 -12.29 -11.23
C PHE A 26 10.05 -13.78 -11.11
N ARG A 27 8.82 -14.16 -11.44
CA ARG A 27 8.37 -15.54 -11.53
C ARG A 27 8.02 -15.87 -12.98
N ILE A 28 8.39 -17.06 -13.42
CA ILE A 28 7.99 -17.61 -14.71
C ILE A 28 7.08 -18.80 -14.43
N ASP A 29 5.95 -18.85 -15.12
CA ASP A 29 5.08 -20.01 -15.14
C ASP A 29 5.78 -21.15 -15.88
N GLU A 30 5.99 -22.27 -15.18
CA GLU A 30 6.78 -23.39 -15.68
C GLU A 30 6.10 -24.14 -16.84
N GLU A 31 4.77 -24.10 -16.92
CA GLU A 31 3.99 -24.81 -17.94
C GLU A 31 4.03 -24.09 -19.28
N ASN A 32 3.72 -22.79 -19.27
CA ASN A 32 3.61 -21.99 -20.49
C ASN A 32 4.88 -21.16 -20.81
N LYS A 33 5.89 -21.20 -19.92
CA LYS A 33 7.15 -20.44 -20.01
C LYS A 33 6.91 -18.94 -20.18
N SER A 34 5.84 -18.42 -19.59
CA SER A 34 5.51 -16.99 -19.63
C SER A 34 5.83 -16.29 -18.31
N LEU A 35 6.13 -14.99 -18.38
CA LEU A 35 6.34 -14.16 -17.19
C LEU A 35 5.01 -14.07 -16.43
N GLN A 36 5.01 -14.52 -15.19
CA GLN A 36 3.84 -14.45 -14.32
C GLN A 36 3.85 -13.14 -13.53
N ASP A 37 4.95 -12.86 -12.83
CA ASP A 37 5.09 -11.68 -11.97
C ASP A 37 6.47 -11.07 -12.09
N ILE A 38 6.54 -9.76 -11.86
CA ILE A 38 7.79 -9.02 -11.71
C ILE A 38 7.64 -7.97 -10.61
N ILE A 39 8.67 -7.84 -9.79
CA ILE A 39 8.78 -6.78 -8.79
C ILE A 39 10.18 -6.17 -8.86
N PHE A 40 10.28 -4.86 -8.69
CA PHE A 40 11.55 -4.18 -8.65
C PHE A 40 11.51 -2.94 -7.75
N PHE A 41 12.66 -2.61 -7.16
CA PHE A 41 12.83 -1.52 -6.22
C PHE A 41 13.97 -0.63 -6.66
N HIS A 42 13.69 0.65 -6.81
CA HIS A 42 14.73 1.65 -7.08
C HIS A 42 15.69 1.73 -5.89
N PRO A 43 17.02 1.81 -6.11
CA PRO A 43 18.01 1.78 -5.01
C PRO A 43 17.82 2.91 -3.99
N TRP A 44 17.36 4.09 -4.42
CA TRP A 44 17.01 5.18 -3.49
C TRP A 44 15.81 4.84 -2.61
N SER A 45 14.78 4.16 -3.14
CA SER A 45 13.62 3.71 -2.36
C SER A 45 14.05 2.69 -1.31
N VAL A 46 14.92 1.75 -1.67
CA VAL A 46 15.51 0.78 -0.72
C VAL A 46 16.34 1.50 0.36
N LYS A 47 17.08 2.54 -0.02
CA LYS A 47 17.85 3.35 0.94
C LYS A 47 16.91 4.07 1.92
N CYS A 48 15.84 4.69 1.44
CA CYS A 48 14.85 5.37 2.28
C CYS A 48 14.12 4.39 3.20
N LEU A 49 13.67 3.25 2.66
CA LEU A 49 13.05 2.16 3.43
C LEU A 49 13.93 1.73 4.61
N ASN A 50 15.22 1.57 4.36
CA ASN A 50 16.18 1.17 5.38
C ASN A 50 16.60 2.29 6.34
N SER A 51 16.36 3.55 6.00
CA SER A 51 16.65 4.71 6.86
C SER A 51 15.49 5.00 7.81
N PHE A 52 14.25 4.74 7.38
CA PHE A 52 13.02 4.99 8.14
C PHE A 52 12.13 3.74 8.20
N PRO A 53 12.60 2.63 8.79
CA PRO A 53 11.91 1.35 8.67
C PRO A 53 10.64 1.25 9.53
N GLN A 54 10.37 2.21 10.42
CA GLN A 54 9.39 2.06 11.50
C GLN A 54 7.94 1.94 11.01
N VAL A 55 7.58 2.71 10.00
CA VAL A 55 6.23 2.75 9.43
C VAL A 55 6.33 2.54 7.93
N LEU A 56 5.68 1.49 7.44
CA LEU A 56 5.57 1.19 6.03
C LEU A 56 4.12 1.43 5.59
N VAL A 57 3.94 2.24 4.55
CA VAL A 57 2.63 2.48 3.93
C VAL A 57 2.62 1.80 2.57
N MET A 58 1.64 0.94 2.34
CA MET A 58 1.43 0.24 1.08
C MET A 58 0.01 0.52 0.58
N ASP A 59 -0.14 0.90 -0.67
CA ASP A 59 -1.44 1.16 -1.30
C ASP A 59 -1.55 0.24 -2.51
N THR A 60 -2.65 -0.49 -2.63
CA THR A 60 -2.96 -1.25 -3.85
C THR A 60 -3.79 -0.35 -4.77
N THR A 61 -3.56 -0.46 -6.07
CA THR A 61 -4.36 0.27 -7.05
C THR A 61 -5.68 -0.46 -7.25
N TYR A 62 -6.76 0.11 -6.73
CA TYR A 62 -8.11 -0.45 -6.80
C TYR A 62 -8.53 -0.81 -8.23
N ASN A 63 -8.97 -2.06 -8.42
CA ASN A 63 -9.71 -2.53 -9.61
C ASN A 63 -8.89 -2.69 -10.90
N THR A 64 -7.58 -2.85 -10.82
CA THR A 64 -6.72 -3.15 -11.99
C THR A 64 -6.19 -4.57 -12.05
N ASN A 65 -6.24 -5.34 -10.95
CA ASN A 65 -5.62 -6.66 -10.87
C ASN A 65 -6.60 -7.75 -10.47
N SER A 66 -7.29 -8.33 -11.46
CA SER A 66 -8.01 -9.60 -11.32
C SER A 66 -7.08 -10.81 -11.07
N TYR A 67 -5.77 -10.59 -10.97
CA TYR A 67 -4.71 -11.61 -10.85
C TYR A 67 -3.86 -11.45 -9.58
N GLU A 68 -4.09 -10.41 -8.76
CA GLU A 68 -3.38 -10.26 -7.48
C GLU A 68 -4.12 -11.05 -6.40
N ASP A 69 -3.70 -12.30 -6.23
CA ASP A 69 -4.14 -13.18 -5.14
C ASP A 69 -3.22 -13.07 -3.91
N LYS A 70 -3.56 -13.82 -2.87
CA LYS A 70 -2.81 -13.85 -1.61
C LYS A 70 -1.37 -14.28 -1.86
N GLU A 71 -1.17 -15.24 -2.75
CA GLU A 71 0.11 -15.83 -3.12
C GLU A 71 1.02 -14.82 -3.81
N THR A 72 0.45 -13.98 -4.66
CA THR A 72 1.14 -12.89 -5.35
C THR A 72 1.60 -11.82 -4.36
N PHE A 73 0.72 -11.39 -3.45
CA PHE A 73 1.10 -10.45 -2.40
C PHE A 73 2.13 -11.04 -1.44
N MET A 74 1.98 -12.29 -1.01
CA MET A 74 2.97 -12.95 -0.14
C MET A 74 4.35 -12.97 -0.80
N TRP A 75 4.43 -13.36 -2.08
CA TRP A 75 5.68 -13.36 -2.82
C TRP A 75 6.29 -11.95 -2.93
N ALA A 76 5.48 -10.94 -3.25
CA ALA A 76 5.91 -9.55 -3.34
C ALA A 76 6.45 -9.03 -2.00
N LEU A 77 5.76 -9.33 -0.89
CA LEU A 77 6.15 -8.92 0.45
C LEU A 77 7.41 -9.65 0.93
N GLU A 78 7.60 -10.93 0.59
CA GLU A 78 8.86 -11.63 0.85
C GLU A 78 10.01 -11.01 0.07
N CYS A 79 9.78 -10.61 -1.20
CA CYS A 79 10.76 -9.86 -1.97
C CYS A 79 11.13 -8.51 -1.33
N LEU A 80 10.13 -7.78 -0.83
CA LEU A 80 10.36 -6.54 -0.10
C LEU A 80 11.16 -6.80 1.19
N LYS A 81 10.82 -7.85 1.94
CA LYS A 81 11.51 -8.22 3.17
C LYS A 81 13.00 -8.53 2.95
N MET A 82 13.36 -9.12 1.81
CA MET A 82 14.76 -9.38 1.45
C MET A 82 15.61 -8.11 1.29
N VAL A 83 15.03 -6.97 0.94
CA VAL A 83 15.76 -5.69 0.83
C VAL A 83 15.76 -4.88 2.13
N MET A 84 15.07 -5.34 3.17
CA MET A 84 14.95 -4.66 4.46
C MET A 84 16.01 -5.13 5.45
N LYS A 85 16.69 -4.17 6.08
CA LYS A 85 17.65 -4.38 7.17
C LYS A 85 16.97 -4.51 8.53
N ARG A 86 15.77 -3.93 8.67
CA ARG A 86 14.91 -4.01 9.86
C ARG A 86 13.46 -4.08 9.38
N LEU A 87 12.67 -4.92 10.05
CA LEU A 87 11.24 -5.02 9.78
C LEU A 87 10.50 -3.81 10.34
N PRO A 88 9.36 -3.43 9.74
CA PRO A 88 8.56 -2.33 10.23
C PRO A 88 7.83 -2.71 11.51
N ASN A 89 7.65 -1.74 12.39
CA ASN A 89 6.80 -1.92 13.58
C ASN A 89 5.33 -1.80 13.19
N VAL A 90 5.06 -0.95 12.21
CA VAL A 90 3.71 -0.62 11.77
C VAL A 90 3.62 -0.70 10.25
N ILE A 91 2.60 -1.39 9.77
CA ILE A 91 2.23 -1.47 8.36
C ILE A 91 0.84 -0.85 8.20
N VAL A 92 0.71 0.07 7.25
CA VAL A 92 -0.55 0.72 6.91
C VAL A 92 -0.92 0.31 5.49
N THR A 93 -2.08 -0.32 5.31
CA THR A 93 -2.57 -0.73 3.99
C THR A 93 -3.97 -0.23 3.69
N ASP A 94 -4.40 -0.37 2.44
CA ASP A 94 -5.83 -0.38 2.14
C ASP A 94 -6.50 -1.66 2.66
N ARG A 95 -7.83 -1.71 2.53
CA ARG A 95 -8.66 -2.82 3.04
C ARG A 95 -8.64 -4.04 2.10
N ASP A 96 -7.61 -4.20 1.27
CA ASP A 96 -7.49 -5.35 0.37
C ASP A 96 -7.26 -6.63 1.16
N LEU A 97 -8.19 -7.59 1.06
CA LEU A 97 -8.17 -8.81 1.85
C LEU A 97 -6.98 -9.72 1.54
N ALA A 98 -6.50 -9.72 0.30
CA ALA A 98 -5.35 -10.54 -0.09
C ALA A 98 -4.05 -9.92 0.45
N LEU A 99 -3.93 -8.59 0.38
CA LEU A 99 -2.80 -7.88 0.98
C LEU A 99 -2.78 -8.00 2.50
N VAL A 100 -3.92 -7.81 3.18
CA VAL A 100 -4.03 -7.98 4.65
C VAL A 100 -3.56 -9.39 5.03
N TYR A 101 -4.07 -10.41 4.35
CA TYR A 101 -3.65 -11.78 4.58
C TYR A 101 -2.14 -11.95 4.40
N ALA A 102 -1.56 -11.44 3.32
CA ALA A 102 -0.13 -11.55 3.07
C ALA A 102 0.72 -10.81 4.14
N VAL A 103 0.29 -9.64 4.60
CA VAL A 103 0.95 -8.89 5.67
C VAL A 103 0.98 -9.69 6.97
N GLU A 104 -0.14 -10.29 7.37
CA GLU A 104 -0.22 -11.11 8.58
C GLU A 104 0.72 -12.32 8.54
N HIS A 105 1.00 -12.87 7.35
CA HIS A 105 1.86 -14.03 7.19
C HIS A 105 3.35 -13.66 7.08
N VAL A 106 3.69 -12.63 6.30
CA VAL A 106 5.08 -12.25 6.02
C VAL A 106 5.65 -11.34 7.12
N PHE A 107 4.83 -10.45 7.68
CA PHE A 107 5.18 -9.47 8.70
C PHE A 107 4.36 -9.67 9.99
N SER A 108 4.29 -10.91 10.47
CA SER A 108 3.47 -11.32 11.62
C SER A 108 3.75 -10.59 12.95
N THR A 109 4.89 -9.90 13.06
CA THR A 109 5.26 -9.10 14.24
C THR A 109 4.90 -7.62 14.13
N SER A 110 4.47 -7.17 12.94
CA SER A 110 4.14 -5.78 12.68
C SER A 110 2.67 -5.51 13.02
N ALA A 111 2.40 -4.38 13.66
CA ALA A 111 1.03 -3.91 13.82
C ALA A 111 0.46 -3.50 12.45
N HIS A 112 -0.83 -3.75 12.22
CA HIS A 112 -1.49 -3.46 10.95
C HIS A 112 -2.63 -2.46 11.12
N PHE A 113 -2.65 -1.41 10.30
CA PHE A 113 -3.68 -0.37 10.31
C PHE A 113 -4.22 -0.08 8.91
N LEU A 114 -5.43 0.45 8.86
CA LEU A 114 -6.02 0.98 7.63
C LEU A 114 -5.42 2.34 7.26
N CYS A 115 -5.26 2.58 5.96
CA CYS A 115 -4.80 3.86 5.46
C CYS A 115 -5.86 4.96 5.69
N GLN A 116 -5.39 6.21 5.77
CA GLN A 116 -6.21 7.37 6.06
C GLN A 116 -7.43 7.50 5.13
N ARG A 117 -7.26 7.19 3.83
CA ARG A 117 -8.34 7.23 2.84
C ARG A 117 -9.46 6.25 3.17
N HIS A 118 -9.13 5.04 3.61
CA HIS A 118 -10.14 4.03 3.95
C HIS A 118 -10.85 4.36 5.25
N ILE A 119 -10.12 4.86 6.26
CA ILE A 119 -10.72 5.38 7.49
C ILE A 119 -11.71 6.52 7.15
N GLN A 120 -11.31 7.45 6.28
CA GLN A 120 -12.16 8.54 5.85
C GLN A 120 -13.41 8.03 5.11
N MET A 121 -13.28 7.07 4.21
CA MET A 121 -14.41 6.50 3.46
C MET A 121 -15.41 5.79 4.39
N ASP A 122 -14.92 5.05 5.38
CA ASP A 122 -15.76 4.39 6.37
C ASP A 122 -16.53 5.41 7.22
N ILE A 123 -15.87 6.48 7.66
CA ILE A 123 -16.50 7.58 8.41
C ILE A 123 -17.54 8.31 7.57
N GLU A 124 -17.22 8.68 6.33
CA GLU A 124 -18.17 9.33 5.42
C GLU A 124 -19.42 8.48 5.19
N THR A 125 -19.23 7.17 4.99
CA THR A 125 -20.33 6.20 4.81
C THR A 125 -21.19 6.11 6.07
N TYR A 126 -20.58 6.02 7.25
CA TYR A 126 -21.29 5.94 8.51
C TYR A 126 -22.11 7.20 8.80
N VAL A 127 -21.47 8.37 8.72
CA VAL A 127 -22.11 9.68 8.96
C VAL A 127 -23.28 9.90 8.00
N THR A 128 -23.11 9.56 6.71
CA THR A 128 -24.17 9.71 5.71
C THR A 128 -25.38 8.81 6.00
N LYS A 129 -25.16 7.59 6.50
CA LYS A 129 -26.25 6.66 6.86
C LYS A 129 -26.97 7.11 8.14
N MET A 130 -26.22 7.56 9.14
CA MET A 130 -26.76 7.94 10.45
C MET A 130 -27.54 9.26 10.38
N MET A 131 -27.01 10.24 9.66
CA MET A 131 -27.59 11.57 9.55
C MET A 131 -28.51 11.62 8.33
N SER A 132 -29.81 11.34 8.53
CA SER A 132 -30.84 11.41 7.48
C SER A 132 -30.97 12.78 6.79
N ASN A 133 -30.27 13.81 7.31
CA ASN A 133 -30.20 15.16 6.77
C ASN A 133 -28.79 15.46 6.20
N ASN A 134 -28.72 15.70 4.90
CA ASN A 134 -27.47 15.82 4.12
C ASN A 134 -26.57 17.00 4.58
N ILE A 135 -27.14 18.04 5.19
CA ILE A 135 -26.39 19.25 5.57
C ILE A 135 -25.51 19.00 6.81
N MET A 136 -26.08 18.40 7.88
CA MET A 136 -25.33 18.15 9.11
C MET A 136 -24.24 17.10 8.90
N GLY A 137 -24.54 16.02 8.16
CA GLY A 137 -23.54 15.01 7.81
C GLY A 137 -22.37 15.59 7.03
N LYS A 138 -22.63 16.46 6.04
CA LYS A 138 -21.57 17.19 5.30
C LYS A 138 -20.73 18.09 6.21
N SER A 139 -21.34 18.74 7.19
CA SER A 139 -20.62 19.57 8.17
C SER A 139 -19.65 18.74 9.01
N VAL A 140 -20.09 17.60 9.54
CA VAL A 140 -19.25 16.67 10.31
C VAL A 140 -18.11 16.13 9.46
N VAL A 141 -18.38 15.68 8.24
CA VAL A 141 -17.35 15.22 7.29
C VAL A 141 -16.33 16.32 6.98
N LYS A 142 -16.77 17.57 6.83
CA LYS A 142 -15.85 18.70 6.60
C LYS A 142 -14.95 18.98 7.81
N ARG A 143 -15.49 18.95 9.03
CA ARG A 143 -14.69 19.10 10.25
C ARG A 143 -13.70 17.96 10.41
N TRP A 144 -14.13 16.71 10.19
CA TRP A 144 -13.25 15.55 10.15
C TRP A 144 -12.09 15.70 9.16
N LYS A 145 -12.37 16.16 7.93
CA LYS A 145 -11.32 16.42 6.92
C LYS A 145 -10.31 17.48 7.37
N THR A 146 -10.76 18.47 8.12
CA THR A 146 -9.88 19.53 8.67
C THR A 146 -9.01 18.96 9.77
N LEU A 147 -9.62 18.18 10.68
CA LEU A 147 -8.94 17.48 11.78
C LEU A 147 -7.79 16.59 11.26
N ILE A 148 -8.06 15.70 10.31
CA ILE A 148 -7.04 14.77 9.77
C ILE A 148 -5.95 15.47 8.95
N ALA A 149 -6.15 16.73 8.57
CA ALA A 149 -5.18 17.55 7.86
C ALA A 149 -4.33 18.43 8.81
N SER A 150 -4.55 18.32 10.13
CA SER A 150 -3.81 19.05 11.14
C SER A 150 -2.32 18.76 11.04
N ARG A 151 -1.51 19.82 11.15
CA ARG A 151 -0.05 19.73 11.05
C ARG A 151 0.65 19.69 12.40
N THR A 152 -0.11 19.92 13.48
CA THR A 152 0.38 19.91 14.86
C THR A 152 -0.55 19.08 15.74
N GLU A 153 -0.02 18.58 16.85
CA GLU A 153 -0.84 17.90 17.86
C GLU A 153 -1.88 18.84 18.47
N GLU A 154 -1.52 20.12 18.68
CA GLU A 154 -2.43 21.13 19.23
C GLU A 154 -3.63 21.38 18.32
N ASP A 155 -3.40 21.60 17.02
CA ASP A 155 -4.48 21.75 16.03
C ASP A 155 -5.37 20.50 15.98
N PHE A 156 -4.75 19.32 16.08
CA PHE A 156 -5.48 18.05 16.09
C PHE A 156 -6.38 17.94 17.32
N TRP A 157 -5.84 18.13 18.53
CA TRP A 157 -6.62 17.98 19.76
C TRP A 157 -7.72 19.03 19.88
N SER A 158 -7.44 20.29 19.51
CA SER A 158 -8.46 21.35 19.46
C SER A 158 -9.58 21.01 18.46
N GLY A 159 -9.22 20.53 17.26
CA GLY A 159 -10.20 20.08 16.27
C GLY A 159 -11.01 18.86 16.73
N TRP A 160 -10.40 17.95 17.50
CA TRP A 160 -11.03 16.75 18.04
C TRP A 160 -12.07 17.10 19.10
N GLU A 161 -11.72 17.97 20.06
CA GLU A 161 -12.66 18.46 21.09
C GLU A 161 -13.88 19.12 20.44
N GLY A 162 -13.69 20.00 19.45
CA GLY A 162 -14.80 20.63 18.71
C GLY A 162 -15.63 19.68 17.85
N LEU A 163 -15.16 18.44 17.62
CA LEU A 163 -15.93 17.38 16.96
C LEU A 163 -16.81 16.61 17.97
N GLN A 164 -16.42 16.56 19.25
CA GLN A 164 -17.14 15.84 20.31
C GLN A 164 -18.34 16.61 20.88
N GLU A 165 -18.38 17.93 20.73
CA GLU A 165 -19.42 18.80 21.29
C GLU A 165 -20.77 18.79 20.54
N HIS A 166 -20.98 17.88 19.57
CA HIS A 166 -22.22 17.74 18.78
C HIS A 166 -22.60 16.28 18.54
#